data_AF-A0A947A526-F1
#
_entry.id   AF-A0A947A526-F1
#
_cell.length_a   1.000
_cell.length_b   1.000
_cell.length_c   1.000
_cell.angle_alpha   90.00
_cell.angle_beta   90.00
_cell.angle_gamma   90.00
#
_symmetry.space_group_name_H-M   'P 1'
#
loop_
_entity.id
_entity.type
_entity.pdbx_description
1 polymer ?
#
loop_
_entity_poly.entity_id
_entity_poly.type
_entity_poly.pdbx_seq_one_letter_code
_entity_poly.pdbx_strand_id
1 'polypeptide(L)'
;MDIFLLVVGLILMLTGIFGSFLPVLPGPPFSWLGLLVLYLTSAVPNDWWFLGITLAIALVVFAMDYVIPAVGTRKFGGSRAGMFGTTIGLLVAILFPVLGIFGIVIWPFVG
;
A
#
# COMPACT_ATOMS: atom_id res chain seq x y z
N MET A 1 -11.40 -12.97 -23.37
CA MET A 1 -11.78 -11.92 -22.40
C MET A 1 -11.16 -12.20 -21.04
N ASP A 2 -11.29 -13.44 -20.53
CA ASP A 2 -10.79 -13.83 -19.20
C ASP A 2 -9.27 -13.66 -19.03
N ILE A 3 -8.44 -14.03 -20.02
CA ILE A 3 -6.98 -13.86 -19.93
C ILE A 3 -6.57 -12.39 -19.81
N PHE A 4 -7.28 -11.49 -20.51
CA PHE A 4 -7.01 -10.06 -20.44
C PHE A 4 -7.31 -9.51 -19.04
N LEU A 5 -8.48 -9.84 -18.48
CA LEU A 5 -8.86 -9.46 -17.12
C LEU A 5 -7.91 -10.08 -16.09
N LEU A 6 -7.46 -11.32 -16.29
CA LEU A 6 -6.48 -11.96 -15.41
C LEU A 6 -5.17 -11.18 -15.39
N VAL A 7 -4.62 -10.82 -16.55
CA VAL A 7 -3.37 -10.04 -16.64
C VAL A 7 -3.53 -8.67 -16.01
N VAL A 8 -4.63 -7.96 -16.27
CA VAL A 8 -4.91 -6.65 -15.68
C VAL A 8 -5.08 -6.73 -14.17
N GLY A 9 -5.85 -7.70 -13.68
CA GLY A 9 -6.06 -7.93 -12.25
C GLY A 9 -4.76 -8.30 -11.54
N LEU A 10 -3.89 -9.09 -12.17
CA LEU A 10 -2.57 -9.42 -11.65
C LEU A 10 -1.67 -8.19 -11.54
N ILE A 11 -1.63 -7.35 -12.59
CA ILE A 11 -0.85 -6.10 -12.56
C ILE A 11 -1.36 -5.17 -11.47
N LEU A 12 -2.68 -5.02 -11.32
CA LEU A 12 -3.29 -4.22 -10.25
C LEU A 12 -2.97 -4.75 -8.85
N MET A 13 -2.98 -6.07 -8.65
CA MET A 13 -2.57 -6.66 -7.38
C MET A 13 -1.09 -6.45 -7.08
N LEU A 14 -0.21 -6.66 -8.06
CA LEU A 14 1.22 -6.43 -7.88
C LEU A 14 1.53 -4.96 -7.59
N THR A 15 0.90 -4.04 -8.33
CA THR A 15 1.05 -2.60 -8.08
C THR A 15 0.47 -2.19 -6.73
N GLY A 16 -0.62 -2.81 -6.27
CA GLY A 16 -1.14 -2.65 -4.92
C GLY A 16 -0.16 -3.12 -3.84
N ILE A 17 0.49 -4.27 -4.02
CA ILE A 17 1.53 -4.78 -3.10
C ILE A 17 2.70 -3.81 -3.04
N PHE A 18 3.24 -3.38 -4.19
CA PHE A 18 4.31 -2.38 -4.22
C PHE A 18 3.87 -1.03 -3.65
N GLY A 19 2.61 -0.65 -3.87
CA GLY A 19 2.00 0.55 -3.31
C GLY A 19 1.96 0.53 -1.78
N SER A 20 1.74 -0.62 -1.15
CA SER A 20 1.80 -0.73 0.31
C SER A 20 3.17 -0.38 0.92
N PHE A 21 4.26 -0.53 0.15
CA PHE A 21 5.62 -0.15 0.57
C PHE A 21 5.99 1.28 0.15
N LEU A 22 5.43 1.74 -0.97
CA LEU A 22 5.70 3.07 -1.51
C LEU A 22 4.71 4.08 -0.92
N PRO A 23 5.17 5.11 -0.19
CA PRO A 23 4.28 6.06 0.49
C PRO A 23 3.37 6.88 -0.46
N VAL A 24 3.59 6.79 -1.77
CA VAL A 24 2.88 7.54 -2.81
C VAL A 24 1.58 6.85 -3.25
N LEU A 25 1.48 5.52 -3.10
CA LEU A 25 0.37 4.76 -3.66
C LEU A 25 -0.45 4.05 -2.56
N PRO A 26 -1.77 4.21 -2.51
CA PRO A 26 -2.61 3.54 -1.53
C PRO A 26 -2.72 2.03 -1.85
N GLY A 27 -1.87 1.22 -1.24
CA GLY A 27 -1.80 -0.22 -1.51
C GLY A 27 -3.11 -0.99 -1.35
N PRO A 28 -3.88 -0.83 -0.25
CA PRO A 28 -5.10 -1.60 -0.03
C PRO A 28 -6.19 -1.36 -1.09
N PRO A 29 -6.53 -0.11 -1.48
CA PRO A 29 -7.47 0.15 -2.57
C PRO A 29 -7.03 -0.41 -3.93
N PHE A 30 -5.75 -0.26 -4.31
CA PHE A 30 -5.24 -0.77 -5.58
C PHE A 30 -5.28 -2.31 -5.64
N SER A 31 -4.94 -2.96 -4.53
CA SER A 31 -5.02 -4.43 -4.41
C SER A 31 -6.45 -4.93 -4.53
N TRP A 32 -7.41 -4.23 -3.89
CA TRP A 32 -8.82 -4.58 -3.98
C TRP A 32 -9.40 -4.40 -5.39
N LEU A 33 -8.99 -3.35 -6.12
CA LEU A 33 -9.36 -3.19 -7.53
C LEU A 33 -8.85 -4.34 -8.40
N GLY A 34 -7.63 -4.82 -8.14
CA GLY A 34 -7.11 -6.01 -8.81
C GLY A 34 -7.94 -7.26 -8.52
N LEU A 35 -8.35 -7.44 -7.26
CA LEU A 35 -9.23 -8.53 -6.84
C LEU A 35 -10.61 -8.45 -7.50
N LEU A 36 -11.20 -7.25 -7.60
CA LEU A 36 -12.46 -7.01 -8.31
C LEU A 36 -12.35 -7.45 -9.79
N VAL A 37 -11.27 -7.06 -10.46
CA VAL A 37 -11.03 -7.43 -11.87
C VAL A 37 -10.84 -8.94 -12.03
N LEU A 38 -10.22 -9.62 -11.06
CA LEU A 38 -10.12 -11.09 -11.07
C LEU A 38 -11.47 -11.76 -10.85
N TYR A 39 -12.34 -11.22 -9.99
CA TYR A 39 -13.71 -11.71 -9.78
C TYR A 39 -14.59 -11.58 -11.03
N LEU A 40 -14.24 -10.70 -11.98
CA LEU A 40 -14.92 -10.60 -13.26
C LEU A 40 -14.52 -11.70 -14.26
N THR A 41 -13.53 -12.54 -13.94
CA THR A 41 -13.13 -13.68 -14.78
C THR A 41 -13.99 -14.92 -14.48
N SER A 42 -14.28 -15.70 -15.52
CA SER A 42 -14.98 -16.99 -15.37
C SER A 42 -14.20 -18.05 -14.56
N ALA A 43 -12.92 -17.80 -14.27
CA ALA A 43 -12.04 -18.69 -13.52
C ALA A 43 -12.20 -18.58 -11.99
N VAL A 44 -12.73 -17.47 -11.49
CA VAL A 44 -12.90 -17.23 -10.05
C VAL A 44 -14.36 -17.45 -9.67
N PRO A 45 -14.68 -18.26 -8.64
CA PRO A 45 -16.05 -18.39 -8.15
C PRO A 45 -16.63 -17.05 -7.70
N ASN A 46 -17.84 -16.73 -8.15
CA ASN A 46 -18.54 -15.49 -7.81
C ASN A 46 -19.09 -15.54 -6.37
N ASP A 47 -18.25 -15.27 -5.38
CA ASP A 47 -18.63 -14.97 -4.00
C ASP A 47 -18.70 -13.45 -3.73
N TRP A 48 -19.90 -12.89 -3.89
CA TRP A 48 -20.16 -11.47 -3.65
C TRP A 48 -20.03 -11.07 -2.17
N TRP A 49 -20.21 -12.01 -1.23
CA TRP A 49 -20.03 -11.75 0.20
C TRP A 49 -18.56 -11.55 0.52
N PHE A 50 -17.70 -12.40 -0.01
CA PHE A 50 -16.25 -12.24 0.12
C PHE A 50 -15.77 -10.92 -0.46
N LEU A 51 -16.23 -10.56 -1.66
CA LEU A 51 -15.88 -9.30 -2.31
C LEU A 51 -16.33 -8.07 -1.50
N GLY A 52 -17.54 -8.10 -0.93
CA GLY A 52 -18.07 -7.03 -0.09
C GLY A 52 -17.35 -6.88 1.25
N ILE A 53 -17.05 -8.00 1.93
CA ILE A 53 -16.32 -7.99 3.20
C ILE A 53 -14.90 -7.47 2.99
N THR A 54 -14.21 -7.93 1.95
CA THR A 54 -12.85 -7.47 1.64
C THR A 54 -12.81 -5.98 1.26
N LEU A 55 -13.86 -5.44 0.62
CA LEU A 55 -13.99 -4.00 0.36
C LEU A 55 -14.09 -3.21 1.66
N ALA A 56 -14.96 -3.64 2.58
CA ALA A 56 -15.12 -2.99 3.87
C ALA A 56 -13.81 -3.01 4.67
N ILE A 57 -13.11 -4.15 4.70
CA ILE A 57 -11.80 -4.27 5.35
C ILE A 57 -10.79 -3.34 4.68
N ALA A 58 -10.69 -3.34 3.35
CA ALA A 58 -9.75 -2.51 2.61
C ALA A 58 -9.96 -1.01 2.89
N LEU A 59 -11.21 -0.54 2.96
CA LEU A 59 -11.53 0.84 3.31
C LEU A 59 -11.14 1.20 4.75
N VAL A 60 -11.41 0.30 5.70
CA VAL A 60 -11.03 0.51 7.11
C VAL A 60 -9.51 0.57 7.26
N VAL A 61 -8.79 -0.38 6.66
CA VAL A 61 -7.31 -0.40 6.68
C VAL A 61 -6.76 0.87 6.03
N PHE A 62 -7.27 1.25 4.86
CA PHE A 62 -6.85 2.48 4.19
C PHE A 62 -7.08 3.74 5.05
N ALA A 63 -8.22 3.83 5.74
CA ALA A 63 -8.49 4.92 6.66
C ALA A 63 -7.52 4.92 7.85
N MET A 64 -7.24 3.74 8.43
CA MET A 64 -6.29 3.59 9.53
C MET A 64 -4.86 3.96 9.11
N ASP A 65 -4.42 3.55 7.92
CA ASP A 65 -3.10 3.86 7.36
C ASP A 65 -2.88 5.36 7.18
N TYR A 66 -3.94 6.15 6.96
CA TYR A 66 -3.83 7.60 6.87
C TYR A 66 -3.98 8.29 8.24
N VAL A 67 -4.90 7.80 9.08
CA VAL A 67 -5.21 8.41 10.38
C VAL A 67 -4.08 8.18 11.38
N ILE A 68 -3.50 6.98 11.47
CA ILE A 68 -2.46 6.65 12.46
C ILE A 68 -1.22 7.55 12.28
N PRO A 69 -0.64 7.70 11.07
CA PRO A 69 0.48 8.61 10.87
C PRO A 69 0.10 10.08 11.05
N ALA A 70 -1.09 10.50 10.62
CA ALA A 70 -1.55 11.88 10.77
C ALA A 70 -1.73 12.28 12.26
N VAL A 71 -2.27 11.37 13.08
CA VAL A 71 -2.41 11.58 14.52
C VAL A 71 -1.04 11.47 15.22
N GLY A 72 -0.21 10.50 14.83
CA GLY A 72 1.15 10.34 15.35
C GLY A 72 1.99 11.59 15.14
N THR A 73 2.05 12.10 13.90
CA THR A 73 2.80 13.32 13.57
C THR A 73 2.28 14.55 14.32
N ARG A 74 0.95 14.72 14.47
CA ARG A 74 0.38 15.82 15.25
C ARG A 74 0.69 15.72 16.75
N LYS A 75 0.64 14.52 17.32
CA LYS A 75 0.85 14.30 18.76
C LYS A 75 2.32 14.37 19.16
N PHE A 76 3.23 13.94 18.29
CA PHE A 76 4.68 13.95 18.52
C PHE A 76 5.41 15.17 17.95
N GLY A 77 4.69 16.19 17.46
CA GLY A 77 5.29 17.46 17.03
C GLY A 77 6.09 17.38 15.72
N GLY A 78 5.60 16.61 14.74
CA GLY A 78 6.25 16.42 13.45
C GLY A 78 6.46 17.74 12.69
N SER A 79 7.72 18.09 12.45
CA SER A 79 8.09 19.24 11.62
C SER A 79 7.97 18.90 10.13
N ARG A 80 7.77 19.91 9.27
CA ARG A 80 7.77 19.72 7.81
C ARG A 80 9.10 19.14 7.31
N ALA A 81 10.22 19.48 7.94
CA ALA A 81 11.54 18.94 7.60
C ALA A 81 11.63 17.45 7.92
N GLY A 82 11.14 17.02 9.10
CA GLY A 82 11.13 15.61 9.48
C GLY A 82 10.28 14.74 8.55
N MET A 83 9.12 15.22 8.08
CA MET A 83 8.32 14.46 7.11
C MET A 83 9.03 14.27 5.76
N PHE A 84 9.80 15.26 5.30
CA PHE A 84 10.61 15.14 4.09
C PHE A 84 11.81 14.21 4.31
N GLY A 85 12.51 14.33 5.44
CA GLY A 85 13.62 13.46 5.84
C GLY A 85 13.21 11.99 5.93
N THR A 86 12.06 11.69 6.53
CA THR A 86 11.56 10.31 6.61
C THR A 86 11.13 9.77 5.25
N THR A 87 10.48 10.58 4.40
CA THR A 87 10.07 10.14 3.06
C THR A 87 11.28 9.83 2.18
N ILE A 88 12.29 10.71 2.18
CA ILE A 88 13.53 10.50 1.41
C ILE A 88 14.32 9.33 2.00
N GLY A 89 14.45 9.25 3.33
CA GLY A 89 15.13 8.16 4.01
C GLY A 89 14.49 6.80 3.70
N LEU A 90 13.16 6.72 3.68
CA LEU A 90 12.46 5.49 3.31
C LEU A 90 12.66 5.12 1.85
N LEU A 91 12.66 6.09 0.92
CA LEU A 91 12.97 5.86 -0.48
C LEU A 91 14.41 5.36 -0.68
N VAL A 92 15.38 5.94 0.01
CA VAL A 92 16.78 5.51 -0.01
C VAL A 92 16.92 4.10 0.58
N ALA A 93 16.23 3.80 1.68
CA ALA A 93 16.23 2.47 2.27
C ALA A 93 15.69 1.38 1.31
N ILE A 94 14.65 1.70 0.53
CA ILE A 94 14.05 0.77 -0.44
C ILE A 94 14.94 0.59 -1.67
N LEU A 95 15.52 1.67 -2.22
CA LEU A 95 16.35 1.61 -3.43
C LEU A 95 17.77 1.11 -3.16
N PHE A 96 18.31 1.39 -1.97
CA PHE A 96 19.64 0.99 -1.53
C PHE A 96 19.56 0.26 -0.18
N PRO A 97 19.15 -1.02 -0.17
CA PRO A 97 19.02 -1.82 1.04
C PRO A 97 20.39 -2.31 1.57
N VAL A 98 21.38 -1.41 1.64
CA VAL A 98 22.75 -1.70 2.12
C VAL A 98 22.73 -2.23 3.56
N LEU A 99 21.77 -1.77 4.37
CA LEU A 99 21.57 -2.17 5.77
C LEU A 99 20.38 -3.15 5.94
N GLY A 100 19.80 -3.64 4.85
CA GLY A 100 18.60 -4.51 4.87
C GLY A 100 17.42 -3.86 5.59
N ILE A 101 16.68 -4.66 6.39
CA ILE A 101 15.50 -4.22 7.15
C ILE A 101 15.84 -3.06 8.11
N PHE A 102 17.07 -3.03 8.65
CA PHE A 102 17.51 -1.95 9.54
C PHE A 102 17.61 -0.60 8.82
N GLY A 103 17.80 -0.60 7.49
CA GLY A 103 17.81 0.63 6.68
C GLY A 103 16.47 1.37 6.74
N ILE A 104 15.34 0.66 6.80
CA ILE A 104 13.99 1.27 6.88
C ILE A 104 13.83 2.07 8.17
N VAL A 105 14.50 1.65 9.24
CA VAL A 105 14.47 2.35 10.52
C VAL A 105 15.50 3.46 10.55
N ILE A 106 16.74 3.20 10.12
CA ILE A 106 17.88 4.10 10.31
C ILE A 106 17.83 5.29 9.34
N TRP A 107 17.55 5.07 8.05
CA TRP A 107 17.59 6.13 7.05
C TRP A 107 16.63 7.29 7.32
N PRO A 108 15.38 7.07 7.81
CA PRO A 108 14.50 8.15 8.23
C PRO A 108 15.00 9.05 9.36
N PHE A 109 15.97 8.62 10.19
CA PHE A 109 16.57 9.44 11.26
C PHE A 109 17.82 10.20 10.80
N VAL A 110 18.35 9.88 9.62
CA VAL A 110 19.55 10.53 9.07
C VAL A 110 19.19 11.81 8.28
N GLY A 111 17.96 11.92 7.78
CA GLY A 111 17.42 13.08 7.05
C GLY A 111 16.59 14.02 7.92
#